data_AF-Q535V1-F1
#
_entry.id   AF-Q535V1-F1
#
_cell.length_a   1.000
_cell.length_b   1.000
_cell.length_c   1.000
_cell.angle_alpha   90.00
_cell.angle_beta   90.00
_cell.angle_gamma   90.00
#
_symmetry.space_group_name_H-M   'P 1'
#
loop_
_entity.id
_entity.type
_entity.pdbx_description
1 polymer ?
#
loop_
_entity_poly.entity_id
_entity_poly.type
_entity_poly.pdbx_seq_one_letter_code
_entity_poly.pdbx_strand_id
1 'polypeptide(L)'
;DYRYKFHNSRWMVAGKADPEMPKRMYIHPDSPSTGEQWMQKVVSFHKLKLTNNISDKHGFVSTTILNSMHKYQPRFHLVRANDILKLPYSTFRTYVFKETEFIAVTAYQNEKITQLKIDNNPFAKGFRDTGAGKREKK
;
A
#
# COMPACT_ATOMS: atom_id res chain seq x y z
N ASP A 1 14.06 -11.38 -3.72
CA ASP A 1 13.38 -11.51 -2.41
C ASP A 1 14.34 -11.33 -1.25
N TYR A 2 14.38 -10.11 -0.71
CA TYR A 2 15.26 -9.75 0.40
C TYR A 2 14.48 -9.08 1.51
N ARG A 3 14.94 -9.32 2.74
CA ARG A 3 14.58 -8.50 3.89
C ARG A 3 15.51 -7.30 3.96
N TYR A 4 14.97 -6.13 4.26
CA TYR A 4 15.72 -4.88 4.30
C TYR A 4 15.93 -4.38 5.73
N LYS A 5 16.92 -3.52 5.91
CA LYS A 5 17.11 -2.71 7.13
C LYS A 5 17.47 -1.28 6.73
N PHE A 6 17.11 -0.32 7.57
CA PHE A 6 17.52 1.06 7.40
C PHE A 6 18.67 1.35 8.38
N HIS A 7 19.83 1.74 7.86
CA HIS A 7 21.01 2.05 8.67
C HIS A 7 21.90 3.05 7.95
N ASN A 8 22.43 4.03 8.69
CA ASN A 8 23.18 5.17 8.14
C ASN A 8 22.42 5.89 7.00
N SER A 9 21.14 6.19 7.24
CA SER A 9 20.27 6.91 6.31
C SER A 9 20.05 6.25 4.95
N ARG A 10 20.29 4.93 4.84
CA ARG A 10 20.10 4.14 3.62
C ARG A 10 19.41 2.82 3.89
N TRP A 11 18.64 2.37 2.90
CA TRP A 11 18.09 1.02 2.87
C TRP A 11 19.15 0.04 2.37
N MET A 12 19.33 -1.06 3.09
CA MET A 12 20.27 -2.11 2.75
C MET A 12 19.62 -3.48 2.88
N VAL A 13 20.10 -4.45 2.10
CA VAL A 13 19.72 -5.85 2.25
C VAL A 13 20.26 -6.36 3.59
N ALA A 14 19.37 -6.91 4.41
CA ALA A 14 19.68 -7.50 5.70
C ALA A 14 19.80 -9.03 5.63
N GLY A 15 19.15 -9.66 4.64
CA GLY A 15 19.18 -11.11 4.47
C GLY A 15 18.09 -11.60 3.51
N LYS A 16 17.82 -12.90 3.58
CA LYS A 16 16.74 -13.56 2.81
C LYS A 16 15.38 -13.04 3.28
N ALA A 17 14.44 -12.91 2.35
CA ALA A 17 13.05 -12.59 2.69
C ALA A 17 12.42 -13.69 3.56
N ASP A 18 11.50 -13.28 4.42
CA ASP A 18 10.57 -14.17 5.10
C ASP A 18 9.64 -14.82 4.05
N PRO A 19 9.03 -15.99 4.33
CA PRO A 19 8.11 -16.64 3.40
C PRO A 19 7.04 -15.68 2.88
N GLU A 20 6.84 -15.66 1.56
CA GLU A 20 5.85 -14.78 0.94
C GLU A 20 4.44 -15.24 1.34
N MET A 21 3.66 -14.32 1.90
CA MET A 21 2.26 -14.59 2.26
C MET A 21 1.42 -14.75 0.99
N PRO A 22 0.33 -15.54 1.03
CA PRO A 22 -0.59 -15.63 -0.11
C PRO A 22 -1.04 -14.24 -0.55
N LYS A 23 -0.76 -13.89 -1.81
CA LYS A 23 -1.15 -12.60 -2.39
C LYS A 23 -2.67 -12.52 -2.44
N ARG A 24 -3.27 -11.79 -1.50
CA ARG A 24 -4.69 -11.48 -1.55
C ARG A 24 -4.92 -10.36 -2.55
N MET A 25 -5.79 -10.62 -3.52
CA MET A 25 -6.18 -9.60 -4.50
C MET A 25 -7.26 -8.72 -3.89
N TYR A 26 -7.03 -7.40 -3.89
CA TYR A 26 -8.06 -6.43 -3.56
C TYR A 26 -8.93 -6.19 -4.79
N ILE A 27 -10.24 -6.43 -4.65
CA ILE A 27 -11.23 -6.13 -5.69
C ILE A 27 -11.82 -4.74 -5.37
N HIS A 28 -11.82 -3.85 -6.36
CA HIS A 28 -12.44 -2.53 -6.20
C HIS A 28 -13.93 -2.68 -5.83
N PRO A 29 -14.45 -1.92 -4.85
CA PRO A 29 -15.84 -2.08 -4.37
C PRO A 29 -16.89 -1.85 -5.45
N ASP A 30 -16.60 -1.02 -6.45
CA ASP A 30 -17.48 -0.78 -7.60
C ASP A 30 -17.46 -1.94 -8.63
N SER A 31 -16.63 -2.98 -8.45
CA SER A 31 -16.58 -4.12 -9.38
C SER A 31 -17.69 -5.16 -9.11
N PRO A 32 -18.25 -5.81 -10.16
CA PRO A 32 -18.04 -5.52 -11.57
C PRO A 32 -18.84 -4.27 -12.01
N SER A 33 -18.28 -3.51 -12.95
CA SER A 33 -18.89 -2.29 -13.49
C SER A 33 -18.54 -2.13 -14.98
N THR A 34 -19.37 -1.38 -15.72
CA THR A 34 -19.18 -1.19 -17.16
C THR A 34 -17.95 -0.36 -17.45
N GLY A 35 -17.37 -0.53 -18.66
CA GLY A 35 -16.23 0.29 -19.08
C GLY A 35 -16.54 1.79 -19.07
N GLU A 36 -17.77 2.16 -19.44
CA GLU A 36 -18.25 3.55 -19.38
C GLU A 36 -18.20 4.11 -17.96
N GLN A 37 -18.75 3.39 -16.98
CA GLN A 37 -18.72 3.79 -15.57
C GLN A 37 -17.29 3.93 -15.03
N TRP A 38 -16.37 3.04 -15.43
CA TRP A 38 -14.96 3.16 -15.04
C TRP A 38 -14.26 4.39 -15.61
N MET A 39 -14.65 4.83 -16.81
CA MET A 39 -14.03 5.98 -17.49
C MET A 39 -14.59 7.34 -17.02
N GLN A 40 -15.74 7.37 -16.33
CA GLN A 40 -16.37 8.61 -15.87
C GLN A 40 -15.60 9.31 -14.75
N LYS A 41 -14.83 8.57 -13.94
CA LYS A 41 -14.17 9.11 -12.74
C LYS A 41 -12.84 8.39 -12.49
N VAL A 42 -11.99 9.01 -11.68
CA VAL A 42 -10.75 8.38 -11.22
C VAL A 42 -11.07 7.11 -10.42
N VAL A 43 -10.42 6.01 -10.77
CA VAL A 43 -10.51 4.74 -10.03
C VAL A 43 -9.57 4.82 -8.83
N SER A 44 -10.15 4.84 -7.61
CA SER A 44 -9.40 5.09 -6.37
C SER A 44 -9.43 3.90 -5.42
N PHE A 45 -8.24 3.46 -4.99
CA PHE A 45 -8.05 2.37 -4.03
C PHE A 45 -7.77 2.87 -2.61
N HIS A 46 -8.18 4.10 -2.25
CA HIS A 46 -7.89 4.72 -0.95
C HIS A 46 -8.45 3.96 0.27
N LYS A 47 -9.42 3.06 0.05
CA LYS A 47 -9.99 2.20 1.11
C LYS A 47 -9.19 0.90 1.35
N LEU A 48 -8.20 0.61 0.51
CA LEU A 48 -7.32 -0.54 0.68
C LEU A 48 -6.48 -0.34 1.96
N LYS A 49 -6.49 -1.35 2.82
CA LYS A 49 -5.70 -1.35 4.06
C LYS A 49 -4.55 -2.35 3.96
N LEU A 50 -3.44 -2.02 4.61
CA LEU A 50 -2.27 -2.90 4.76
C LEU A 50 -2.21 -3.40 6.20
N THR A 51 -1.86 -4.67 6.39
CA THR A 51 -1.72 -5.27 7.72
C THR A 51 -0.53 -6.24 7.77
N ASN A 52 0.07 -6.39 8.94
CA ASN A 52 1.06 -7.44 9.21
C ASN A 52 0.42 -8.64 9.96
N ASN A 53 -0.87 -8.57 10.30
CA ASN A 53 -1.56 -9.65 10.98
C ASN A 53 -1.97 -10.75 9.97
N ILE A 54 -1.23 -11.85 9.99
CA ILE A 54 -1.47 -13.03 9.14
C ILE A 54 -2.82 -13.72 9.42
N SER A 55 -3.35 -13.55 10.62
CA SER A 55 -4.60 -14.16 11.07
C SER A 55 -5.83 -13.29 10.81
N ASP A 56 -5.67 -12.15 10.12
CA ASP A 56 -6.80 -11.27 9.82
C ASP A 56 -7.81 -11.95 8.89
N LYS A 57 -8.93 -12.37 9.50
CA LYS A 57 -10.08 -13.00 8.85
C LYS A 57 -11.03 -12.00 8.21
N HIS A 58 -10.93 -10.70 8.50
CA HIS A 58 -11.72 -9.66 7.83
C HIS A 58 -11.27 -9.44 6.36
N GLY A 59 -10.18 -10.09 5.96
CA GLY A 59 -9.29 -9.63 4.91
C GLY A 59 -9.40 -10.31 3.56
N PHE A 60 -10.58 -10.79 3.12
CA PHE A 60 -10.74 -11.20 1.71
C PHE A 60 -11.07 -10.03 0.77
N VAL A 61 -11.67 -8.95 1.29
CA VAL A 61 -12.21 -7.88 0.42
C VAL A 61 -11.46 -6.55 0.60
N SER A 62 -10.84 -6.27 1.76
CA SER A 62 -10.33 -4.92 2.05
C SER A 62 -8.92 -4.79 2.63
N THR A 63 -8.27 -5.89 3.03
CA THR A 63 -6.94 -5.85 3.65
C THR A 63 -5.91 -6.69 2.89
N THR A 64 -4.72 -6.15 2.67
CA THR A 64 -3.57 -6.86 2.08
C THR A 64 -2.53 -7.12 3.17
N ILE A 65 -2.14 -8.38 3.32
CA ILE A 65 -1.15 -8.79 4.31
C ILE A 65 0.25 -8.59 3.71
N LEU A 66 1.10 -7.85 4.42
CA LEU A 66 2.49 -7.61 4.03
C LEU A 66 3.43 -7.95 5.19
N ASN A 67 4.53 -8.62 4.88
CA ASN A 67 5.67 -8.73 5.79
C ASN A 67 6.36 -7.37 5.90
N SER A 68 6.60 -6.91 7.13
CA SER A 68 7.37 -5.71 7.42
C SER A 68 8.81 -5.86 6.92
N MET A 69 9.46 -4.75 6.60
CA MET A 69 10.83 -4.67 6.09
C MET A 69 11.06 -5.38 4.75
N HIS A 70 10.00 -5.57 3.97
CA HIS A 70 10.05 -6.11 2.62
C HIS A 70 9.60 -5.07 1.60
N LYS A 71 10.17 -5.17 0.41
CA LYS A 71 9.88 -4.30 -0.73
C LYS A 71 8.72 -4.89 -1.54
N TYR A 72 7.76 -4.04 -1.91
CA TYR A 72 6.57 -4.41 -2.66
C TYR A 72 6.36 -3.50 -3.86
N GLN A 73 5.85 -4.09 -4.93
CA GLN A 73 5.44 -3.43 -6.15
C GLN A 73 3.92 -3.57 -6.31
N PRO A 74 3.13 -2.49 -6.15
CA PRO A 74 1.72 -2.49 -6.52
C PRO A 74 1.52 -2.90 -7.97
N ARG A 75 0.47 -3.69 -8.22
CA ARG A 75 0.06 -4.14 -9.55
C ARG A 75 -1.42 -3.83 -9.74
N PHE A 76 -1.75 -3.16 -10.82
CA PHE A 76 -3.14 -2.91 -11.22
C PHE A 76 -3.59 -3.96 -12.23
N HIS A 77 -4.74 -4.57 -11.99
CA HIS A 77 -5.27 -5.64 -12.83
C HIS A 77 -6.61 -5.23 -13.43
N LEU A 78 -6.70 -5.24 -14.76
CA LEU A 78 -7.94 -5.07 -15.50
C LEU A 78 -8.40 -6.42 -16.04
N VAL A 79 -9.61 -6.82 -15.68
CA VAL A 79 -10.19 -8.11 -16.08
C VAL A 79 -11.55 -7.86 -16.70
N ARG A 80 -11.75 -8.33 -17.94
CA ARG A 80 -13.05 -8.28 -18.61
C ARG A 80 -13.88 -9.49 -18.18
N ALA A 81 -14.65 -9.32 -17.10
CA ALA A 81 -15.56 -10.33 -16.59
C ALA A 81 -16.86 -9.67 -16.12
N ASN A 82 -17.98 -10.38 -16.28
CA ASN A 82 -19.29 -9.95 -15.76
C ASN A 82 -19.60 -10.52 -14.37
N ASP A 83 -18.74 -11.38 -13.83
CA ASP A 83 -18.87 -12.01 -12.52
C ASP A 83 -17.47 -12.23 -11.92
N ILE A 84 -17.33 -11.91 -10.62
CA ILE A 84 -16.12 -12.09 -9.82
C ILE A 84 -15.74 -13.59 -9.72
N LEU A 85 -16.72 -14.49 -9.74
CA LEU A 85 -16.47 -15.93 -9.69
C LEU A 85 -15.70 -16.45 -10.92
N LYS A 86 -15.69 -15.69 -12.02
CA LYS A 86 -14.94 -16.03 -13.24
C LYS A 86 -13.49 -15.58 -13.21
N LEU A 87 -13.06 -14.83 -12.19
CA LEU A 87 -11.68 -14.33 -12.10
C LEU A 87 -10.61 -15.42 -12.21
N PRO A 88 -10.74 -16.61 -11.59
CA PRO A 88 -9.72 -17.67 -11.72
C PRO A 88 -9.50 -18.16 -13.17
N TYR A 89 -10.49 -17.98 -14.04
CA TYR A 89 -10.48 -18.43 -15.43
C TYR A 89 -10.34 -17.27 -16.44
N SER A 90 -10.27 -16.04 -15.95
CA SER A 90 -10.25 -14.84 -16.80
C SER A 90 -8.83 -14.41 -17.14
N THR A 91 -8.64 -13.78 -18.29
CA THR A 91 -7.36 -13.18 -18.65
C THR A 91 -7.15 -11.86 -17.93
N PHE A 92 -6.00 -11.71 -17.27
CA PHE A 92 -5.62 -10.49 -16.56
C PHE A 92 -4.74 -9.60 -17.43
N ARG A 93 -5.16 -8.35 -17.64
CA ARG A 93 -4.24 -7.30 -18.11
C ARG A 93 -3.61 -6.64 -16.89
N THR A 94 -2.30 -6.82 -16.73
CA THR A 94 -1.55 -6.28 -15.58
C THR A 94 -0.81 -5.01 -15.98
N TYR A 95 -0.93 -3.97 -15.18
CA TYR A 95 -0.17 -2.72 -15.26
C TYR A 95 0.68 -2.55 -14.01
N VAL A 96 1.92 -2.10 -14.19
CA VAL A 96 2.89 -1.92 -13.11
C VAL A 96 3.47 -0.51 -13.21
N PHE A 97 3.40 0.23 -12.11
CA PHE A 97 3.93 1.59 -11.97
C PHE A 97 5.15 1.52 -11.06
N LYS A 98 6.36 1.55 -11.64
CA LYS A 98 7.62 1.34 -10.90
C LYS A 98 7.84 2.38 -9.81
N GLU A 99 7.35 3.59 -10.01
CA GLU A 99 7.36 4.71 -9.08
C GLU A 99 6.51 4.47 -7.82
N THR A 100 5.66 3.45 -7.82
CA THR A 100 4.82 3.08 -6.66
C THR A 100 5.45 2.02 -5.77
N GLU A 101 6.68 1.60 -6.03
CA GLU A 101 7.42 0.68 -5.17
C GLU A 101 7.60 1.27 -3.76
N PHE A 102 7.44 0.43 -2.73
CA PHE A 102 7.63 0.84 -1.35
C PHE A 102 8.18 -0.29 -0.49
N ILE A 103 8.69 0.05 0.70
CA ILE A 103 9.04 -0.92 1.74
C ILE A 103 7.99 -0.83 2.85
N ALA A 104 7.36 -1.96 3.16
CA ALA A 104 6.41 -2.02 4.27
C ALA A 104 7.17 -1.88 5.59
N VAL A 105 6.67 -1.06 6.51
CA VAL A 105 7.27 -0.84 7.83
C VAL A 105 6.18 -0.70 8.89
N THR A 106 6.48 -1.08 10.13
CA THR A 106 5.59 -0.85 11.28
C THR A 106 5.76 0.55 11.87
N ALA A 107 6.91 1.18 11.62
CA ALA A 107 7.20 2.57 11.96
C ALA A 107 8.14 3.18 10.90
N TYR A 108 7.96 4.47 10.60
CA TYR A 108 8.81 5.16 9.64
C TYR A 108 10.29 5.11 10.06
N GLN A 109 11.16 4.81 9.10
CA GLN A 109 12.61 4.71 9.31
C GLN A 109 13.36 5.96 8.83
N ASN A 110 12.84 6.64 7.80
CA ASN A 110 13.44 7.82 7.20
C ASN A 110 12.60 9.05 7.52
N GLU A 111 13.14 9.98 8.29
CA GLU A 111 12.46 11.20 8.71
C GLU A 111 11.98 12.07 7.54
N LYS A 112 12.69 12.06 6.40
CA LYS A 112 12.25 12.78 5.19
C LYS A 112 10.92 12.25 4.66
N ILE A 113 10.70 10.94 4.76
CA ILE A 113 9.42 10.32 4.39
C ILE A 113 8.34 10.67 5.41
N THR A 114 8.68 10.67 6.70
CA THR A 114 7.74 11.09 7.76
C THR A 114 7.26 12.51 7.51
N GLN A 115 8.17 13.46 7.26
CA GLN A 115 7.83 14.85 6.98
C GLN A 115 6.98 14.98 5.70
N LEU A 116 7.39 14.31 4.62
CA LEU A 116 6.61 14.29 3.38
C LEU A 116 5.17 13.78 3.63
N LYS A 117 4.99 12.76 4.46
CA LYS A 117 3.67 12.24 4.83
C LYS A 117 2.88 13.23 5.69
N ILE A 118 3.53 13.92 6.64
CA ILE A 118 2.90 14.97 7.45
C ILE A 118 2.37 16.09 6.54
N ASP A 119 3.20 16.58 5.62
CA ASP A 119 2.88 17.74 4.77
C ASP A 119 1.78 17.44 3.75
N ASN A 120 1.68 16.20 3.27
CA ASN A 120 0.78 15.85 2.17
C ASN A 120 -0.49 15.09 2.60
N ASN A 121 -0.48 14.39 3.74
CA ASN A 121 -1.66 13.67 4.22
C ASN A 121 -2.60 14.60 5.02
N PRO A 122 -3.86 14.83 4.59
CA PRO A 122 -4.81 15.66 5.33
C PRO A 122 -5.05 15.19 6.77
N PHE A 123 -4.98 13.88 7.03
CA PHE A 123 -5.18 13.30 8.37
C PHE A 123 -3.98 13.53 9.31
N ALA A 124 -2.84 14.00 8.79
CA ALA A 124 -1.64 14.30 9.58
C ALA A 124 -1.44 15.82 9.82
N LYS A 125 -2.43 16.66 9.45
CA LYS A 125 -2.31 18.12 9.53
C LYS A 125 -1.91 18.64 10.92
N GLY A 126 -2.38 17.98 11.99
CA GLY A 126 -2.04 18.37 13.37
C GLY A 126 -0.56 18.29 13.74
N PHE A 127 0.26 17.61 12.94
CA PHE A 127 1.71 17.52 13.14
C PHE A 127 2.51 18.54 12.32
N ARG A 128 1.86 19.37 11.50
CA ARG A 128 2.54 20.36 10.65
C ARG A 128 3.01 21.58 11.44
N ASP A 129 2.18 22.05 12.36
CA ASP A 129 2.39 23.34 13.05
C ASP A 129 3.27 23.23 14.31
N THR A 130 3.55 22.00 14.78
CA THR A 130 4.45 21.76 15.93
C THR A 130 5.94 21.98 15.61
N GLY A 131 6.31 22.25 14.35
CA GLY A 131 7.66 22.68 13.97
C GLY A 131 7.95 24.18 14.17
N ALA A 132 6.90 25.02 14.36
CA ALA A 132 7.05 26.48 14.49
C ALA A 132 6.83 27.01 15.93
N GLY A 133 6.39 26.16 16.85
CA GLY A 133 6.21 26.51 18.26
C GLY A 133 7.49 26.28 19.05
N LYS A 134 8.40 27.26 19.09
CA LYS A 134 9.35 27.37 20.20
C LYS A 134 8.54 27.25 21.50
N ARG A 135 8.83 26.21 22.29
CA ARG A 135 8.51 26.19 23.72
C ARG A 135 9.19 27.40 24.35
N GLU A 136 8.51 28.53 24.42
CA GLU A 136 8.79 29.50 25.48
C GLU A 136 8.30 28.84 26.77
N LYS A 137 9.26 28.24 27.48
CA LYS A 137 9.08 27.94 28.89
C LYS A 137 8.94 29.29 29.61
N LYS A 138 7.75 29.56 30.13
CA LYS A 138 7.54 30.52 31.20
C LYS A 138 7.73 29.81 32.54
#